data_AF-A0A534AVR2-F1
#
_entry.id   AF-A0A534AVR2-F1
#
_cell.length_a   1.000
_cell.length_b   1.000
_cell.length_c   1.000
_cell.angle_alpha   90.00
_cell.angle_beta   90.00
_cell.angle_gamma   90.00
#
_symmetry.space_group_name_H-M   'P 1'
#
loop_
_entity.id
_entity.type
_entity.pdbx_description
1 polymer ?
#
loop_
_entity_poly.entity_id
_entity_poly.type
_entity_poly.pdbx_seq_one_letter_code
_entity_poly.pdbx_strand_id
1 'polypeptide(L)'
;MSEFPTKVVRGVTLRADPPRESAFQVVQLDAEMHEYPGMTPPAQRERLHRHMGNELGSLDIAAQCLADFPDAPWELRLELARQAWDESRHVLALYRRLRDLGGRKGEFPIGNFEWSVTCSLHSLAGRLAVQNRTFEAGQMDLLGSLPRHWREIGDEDTAAMLEAILNDEVQHVRFANRWLKEFVRQDP
;
A
#
# COMPACT_ATOMS: atom_id res chain seq x y z
N MET A 1 3.25 -9.93 26.13
CA MET A 1 3.32 -9.34 24.77
C MET A 1 3.82 -7.92 24.93
N SER A 2 4.94 -7.55 24.30
CA SER A 2 5.38 -6.15 24.31
C SER A 2 4.28 -5.32 23.66
N GLU A 3 3.73 -4.33 24.37
CA GLU A 3 2.87 -3.34 23.72
C GLU A 3 3.67 -2.67 22.62
N PHE A 4 3.10 -2.66 21.42
CA PHE A 4 3.73 -1.99 20.30
C PHE A 4 3.54 -0.48 20.45
N PRO A 5 4.50 0.35 19.99
CA PRO A 5 4.36 1.80 20.07
C PRO A 5 3.08 2.27 19.35
N THR A 6 2.36 3.21 19.95
CA THR A 6 1.10 3.77 19.42
C THR A 6 1.19 5.29 19.24
N LYS A 7 0.25 5.84 18.47
CA LYS A 7 0.01 7.27 18.30
C LYS A 7 -1.49 7.56 18.41
N VAL A 8 -1.85 8.81 18.72
CA VAL A 8 -3.25 9.25 18.76
C VAL A 8 -3.51 10.22 17.61
N VAL A 9 -4.48 9.89 16.75
CA VAL A 9 -4.91 10.75 15.63
C VAL A 9 -6.41 11.01 15.79
N ARG A 10 -6.79 12.29 15.97
CA ARG A 10 -8.19 12.71 16.19
C ARG A 10 -8.93 11.89 17.28
N GLY A 11 -8.23 11.54 18.37
CA GLY A 11 -8.80 10.78 19.49
C GLY A 11 -8.84 9.26 19.29
N VAL A 12 -8.36 8.74 18.16
CA VAL A 12 -8.23 7.30 17.89
C VAL A 12 -6.80 6.86 18.13
N THR A 13 -6.61 5.81 18.94
CA THR A 13 -5.30 5.17 19.16
C THR A 13 -4.99 4.23 18.00
N LEU A 14 -3.87 4.47 17.33
CA LEU A 14 -3.39 3.68 16.19
C LEU A 14 -1.95 3.22 16.41
N ARG A 15 -1.48 2.28 15.61
CA ARG A 15 -0.08 1.87 15.56
C ARG A 15 0.79 3.07 15.19
N ALA A 16 1.93 3.23 15.88
CA ALA A 16 2.92 4.25 15.55
C ALA A 16 3.46 4.05 14.13
N ASP A 17 3.95 5.15 13.55
CA ASP A 17 4.50 5.14 12.20
C ASP A 17 5.67 4.15 12.07
N PRO A 18 5.77 3.42 10.94
CA PRO A 18 6.95 2.64 10.65
C PRO A 18 8.14 3.57 10.40
N PRO A 19 9.38 3.09 10.54
CA PRO A 19 10.56 3.88 10.19
C PRO A 19 10.48 4.39 8.75
N ARG A 20 10.89 5.65 8.55
CA ARG A 20 10.99 6.29 7.24
C ARG A 20 12.32 7.01 7.12
N GLU A 21 12.86 7.06 5.90
CA GLU A 21 14.02 7.89 5.59
C GLU A 21 13.67 9.37 5.80
N SER A 22 14.67 10.18 6.19
CA SER A 22 14.49 11.62 6.41
C SER A 22 14.06 12.40 5.17
N ALA A 23 14.11 11.79 3.98
CA ALA A 23 13.59 12.35 2.76
C ALA A 23 12.05 12.46 2.76
N PHE A 24 11.34 11.61 3.51
CA PHE A 24 9.88 11.61 3.54
C PHE A 24 9.33 12.52 4.63
N GLN A 25 8.39 13.38 4.24
CA GLN A 25 7.49 14.05 5.17
C GLN A 25 6.26 13.17 5.38
N VAL A 26 6.08 12.64 6.60
CA VAL A 26 4.90 11.85 6.95
C VAL A 26 3.81 12.76 7.50
N VAL A 27 2.61 12.66 6.95
CA VAL A 27 1.41 13.34 7.45
C VAL A 27 0.44 12.34 8.07
N GLN A 28 -0.45 12.82 8.93
CA GLN A 28 -1.37 11.98 9.70
C GLN A 28 -2.79 11.96 9.12
N LEU A 29 -3.16 13.00 8.37
CA LEU A 29 -4.47 13.20 7.79
C LEU A 29 -4.36 13.40 6.29
N ASP A 30 -5.32 12.85 5.56
CA ASP A 30 -5.42 13.04 4.11
C ASP A 30 -5.57 14.52 3.73
N ALA A 31 -6.23 15.32 4.58
CA ALA A 31 -6.35 16.78 4.40
C ALA A 31 -5.00 17.54 4.45
N GLU A 32 -3.92 16.91 4.89
CA GLU A 32 -2.56 17.47 4.86
C GLU A 32 -1.84 17.15 3.55
N MET A 33 -2.40 16.26 2.72
CA MET A 33 -1.94 16.02 1.36
C MET A 33 -2.36 17.18 0.47
N HIS A 34 -1.52 17.50 -0.51
CA HIS A 34 -1.89 18.48 -1.53
C HIS A 34 -2.52 17.77 -2.72
N GLU A 35 -3.71 18.22 -3.13
CA GLU A 35 -4.34 17.77 -4.36
C GLU A 35 -3.99 18.69 -5.52
N TYR A 36 -3.40 18.11 -6.57
CA TYR A 36 -3.12 18.82 -7.80
C TYR A 36 -4.21 18.52 -8.84
N PRO A 37 -4.82 19.54 -9.47
CA PRO A 37 -5.91 19.33 -10.40
C PRO A 37 -5.43 18.73 -11.73
N GLY A 38 -6.27 17.87 -12.31
CA GLY A 38 -6.08 17.27 -13.63
C GLY A 38 -4.81 16.43 -13.73
N MET A 39 -4.15 16.54 -14.89
CA MET A 39 -2.92 15.83 -15.27
C MET A 39 -1.78 16.82 -15.59
N THR A 40 -1.65 17.90 -14.83
CA THR A 40 -0.48 18.80 -14.94
C THR A 40 0.81 18.07 -14.54
N PRO A 41 2.00 18.51 -14.96
CA PRO A 41 3.26 17.85 -14.58
C PRO A 41 3.47 17.69 -13.06
N PRO A 42 3.11 18.67 -12.19
CA PRO A 42 3.10 18.44 -10.74
C PRO A 42 2.10 17.37 -10.30
N ALA A 43 0.89 17.35 -10.87
CA ALA A 43 -0.12 16.34 -10.56
C ALA A 43 0.33 14.92 -10.95
N GLN A 44 0.96 14.78 -12.12
CA GLN A 44 1.50 13.51 -12.58
C GLN A 44 2.55 12.95 -11.60
N ARG A 45 3.52 13.79 -11.22
CA ARG A 45 4.56 13.40 -10.25
C ARG A 45 3.98 13.11 -8.87
N GLU A 46 3.03 13.90 -8.41
CA GLU A 46 2.37 13.68 -7.13
C GLU A 46 1.61 12.35 -7.11
N ARG A 47 0.82 12.04 -8.14
CA ARG A 47 0.09 10.77 -8.23
C ARG A 47 1.03 9.55 -8.20
N LEU A 48 2.12 9.59 -8.96
CA LEU A 48 3.11 8.49 -8.94
C LEU A 48 3.84 8.41 -7.60
N HIS A 49 4.20 9.54 -7.00
CA HIS A 49 4.86 9.56 -5.70
C HIS A 49 3.94 9.06 -4.58
N ARG A 50 2.67 9.46 -4.58
CA ARG A 50 1.66 8.96 -3.64
C ARG A 50 1.46 7.46 -3.80
N HIS A 51 1.33 6.98 -5.04
CA HIS A 51 1.21 5.54 -5.31
C HIS A 51 2.45 4.78 -4.79
N MET A 52 3.65 5.30 -5.06
CA MET A 52 4.90 4.72 -4.54
C MET A 52 4.91 4.66 -3.01
N GLY A 53 4.36 5.67 -2.33
CA GLY A 53 4.20 5.70 -0.88
C GLY A 53 3.23 4.64 -0.36
N ASN A 54 2.13 4.40 -1.09
CA ASN A 54 1.17 3.34 -0.77
C ASN A 54 1.81 1.95 -0.89
N GLU A 55 2.51 1.67 -1.99
CA GLU A 55 3.21 0.38 -2.18
C GLU A 55 4.29 0.15 -1.11
N LEU A 56 4.97 1.21 -0.68
CA LEU A 56 5.90 1.12 0.45
C LEU A 56 5.18 0.75 1.75
N GLY A 57 3.97 1.27 1.96
CA GLY A 57 3.10 0.88 3.07
C GLY A 57 2.68 -0.59 3.00
N SER A 58 2.20 -1.06 1.85
CA SER A 58 1.82 -2.46 1.62
C SER A 58 3.00 -3.41 1.84
N LEU A 59 4.18 -3.05 1.34
CA LEU A 59 5.43 -3.78 1.57
C LEU A 59 5.70 -3.95 3.06
N ASP A 60 5.66 -2.86 3.82
CA ASP A 60 5.92 -2.88 5.25
C ASP A 60 4.90 -3.76 5.98
N ILE A 61 3.62 -3.64 5.62
CA ILE A 61 2.53 -4.42 6.26
C ILE A 61 2.72 -5.91 6.02
N ALA A 62 2.99 -6.33 4.78
CA ALA A 62 3.26 -7.73 4.46
C ALA A 62 4.47 -8.27 5.23
N ALA A 63 5.56 -7.49 5.29
CA ALA A 63 6.74 -7.83 6.07
C ALA A 63 6.46 -7.91 7.59
N GLN A 64 5.67 -6.98 8.13
CA GLN A 64 5.29 -6.98 9.54
C GLN A 64 4.38 -8.16 9.89
N CYS A 65 3.50 -8.58 8.98
CA CYS A 65 2.70 -9.80 9.15
C CYS A 65 3.58 -11.06 9.23
N LEU A 66 4.64 -11.14 8.41
CA LEU A 66 5.61 -12.25 8.51
C LEU A 66 6.34 -12.28 9.86
N ALA A 67 6.67 -11.11 10.40
CA ALA A 67 7.35 -10.99 11.67
C ALA A 67 6.43 -11.27 12.88
N ASP A 68 5.19 -10.77 12.84
CA ASP A 68 4.25 -10.86 13.96
C ASP A 68 3.55 -12.24 14.04
N PHE A 69 3.46 -12.98 12.93
CA PHE A 69 2.77 -14.26 12.85
C PHE A 69 3.70 -15.39 12.35
N PRO A 70 4.79 -15.70 13.07
CA PRO A 70 5.74 -16.73 12.66
C PRO A 70 5.11 -18.14 12.62
N ASP A 71 4.05 -18.37 13.39
CA ASP A 71 3.36 -19.66 13.47
C ASP A 71 2.20 -19.81 12.46
N ALA A 72 1.99 -18.80 11.59
CA ALA A 72 1.01 -18.91 10.52
C ALA A 72 1.37 -20.05 9.54
N PRO A 73 0.38 -20.67 8.86
CA PRO A 73 0.63 -21.73 7.90
C PRO A 73 1.70 -21.35 6.88
N TRP A 74 2.57 -22.31 6.55
CA TRP A 74 3.71 -22.07 5.65
C TRP A 74 3.29 -21.44 4.32
N GLU A 75 2.19 -21.93 3.75
CA GLU A 75 1.66 -21.46 2.48
C GLU A 75 1.16 -20.01 2.58
N LEU A 76 0.58 -19.60 3.71
CA LEU A 76 0.18 -18.20 3.95
C LEU A 76 1.41 -17.30 4.09
N ARG A 77 2.42 -17.75 4.84
CA ARG A 77 3.69 -17.03 4.96
C ARG A 77 4.37 -16.86 3.60
N LEU A 78 4.31 -17.88 2.74
CA LEU A 78 4.87 -17.79 1.40
C LEU A 78 4.11 -16.79 0.50
N GLU A 79 2.78 -16.72 0.60
CA GLU A 79 1.97 -15.70 -0.09
C GLU A 79 2.31 -14.28 0.39
N LEU A 80 2.42 -14.07 1.70
CA LEU A 80 2.84 -12.78 2.26
C LEU A 80 4.26 -12.37 1.83
N ALA A 81 5.19 -13.34 1.75
CA ALA A 81 6.55 -13.09 1.27
C ALA A 81 6.58 -12.75 -0.23
N ARG A 82 5.72 -13.38 -1.04
CA ARG A 82 5.55 -13.01 -2.44
C ARG A 82 4.94 -11.63 -2.60
N GLN A 83 3.91 -11.31 -1.82
CA GLN A 83 3.36 -9.95 -1.82
C GLN A 83 4.45 -8.93 -1.48
N ALA A 84 5.19 -9.10 -0.39
CA ALA A 84 6.29 -8.20 -0.05
C ALA A 84 7.32 -8.07 -1.20
N TRP A 85 7.62 -9.15 -1.91
CA TRP A 85 8.45 -9.07 -3.11
C TRP A 85 7.81 -8.23 -4.22
N ASP A 86 6.53 -8.44 -4.51
CA ASP A 86 5.79 -7.70 -5.53
C ASP A 86 5.75 -6.21 -5.22
N GLU A 87 5.41 -5.83 -3.98
CA GLU A 87 5.38 -4.43 -3.55
C GLU A 87 6.75 -3.75 -3.68
N SER A 88 7.84 -4.48 -3.39
CA SER A 88 9.19 -3.94 -3.60
C SER A 88 9.48 -3.64 -5.07
N ARG A 89 8.94 -4.45 -6.00
CA ARG A 89 9.03 -4.19 -7.44
C ARG A 89 8.16 -3.00 -7.84
N HIS A 90 6.95 -2.89 -7.29
CA HIS A 90 6.03 -1.79 -7.55
C HIS A 90 6.64 -0.45 -7.13
N VAL A 91 7.17 -0.37 -5.89
CA VAL A 91 7.91 0.81 -5.39
C VAL A 91 9.03 1.19 -6.36
N LEU A 92 9.83 0.22 -6.81
CA LEU A 92 10.96 0.48 -7.70
C LEU A 92 10.53 0.95 -9.09
N ALA A 93 9.46 0.37 -9.64
CA ALA A 93 8.89 0.77 -10.94
C ALA A 93 8.34 2.21 -10.88
N LEU A 94 7.53 2.51 -9.87
CA LEU A 94 6.97 3.83 -9.63
C LEU A 94 8.07 4.87 -9.37
N TYR A 95 9.08 4.53 -8.58
CA TYR A 95 10.21 5.42 -8.32
C TYR A 95 10.98 5.76 -9.60
N ARG A 96 11.29 4.76 -10.43
CA ARG A 96 11.95 4.99 -11.72
C ARG A 96 11.12 5.90 -12.61
N ARG A 97 9.81 5.61 -12.75
CA ARG A 97 8.93 6.43 -13.57
C ARG A 97 8.81 7.86 -13.04
N LEU A 98 8.72 8.03 -11.72
CA LEU A 98 8.73 9.34 -11.08
C LEU A 98 9.99 10.13 -11.45
N ARG A 99 11.17 9.48 -11.48
CA ARG A 99 12.44 10.11 -11.90
C ARG A 99 12.42 10.51 -13.38
N ASP A 100 11.86 9.69 -14.25
CA ASP A 100 11.74 10.01 -15.69
C ASP A 100 10.87 11.25 -15.93
N LEU A 101 9.85 11.46 -15.10
CA LEU A 101 9.01 12.67 -15.13
C LEU A 101 9.66 13.89 -14.42
N GLY A 102 10.92 13.79 -13.99
CA GLY A 102 11.64 14.86 -13.30
C GLY A 102 11.27 15.01 -11.82
N GLY A 103 10.64 14.01 -11.22
CA GLY A 103 10.32 13.98 -9.79
C GLY A 103 11.46 13.45 -8.93
N ARG A 104 11.24 13.44 -7.61
CA ARG A 104 12.20 12.86 -6.66
C ARG A 104 11.53 12.15 -5.49
N LYS A 105 12.27 11.25 -4.84
CA LYS A 105 11.85 10.64 -3.58
C LYS A 105 11.62 11.73 -2.53
N GLY A 106 10.53 11.63 -1.78
CA GLY A 106 10.18 12.64 -0.77
C GLY A 106 9.77 14.00 -1.32
N GLU A 107 9.41 14.11 -2.61
CA GLU A 107 8.95 15.38 -3.17
C GLU A 107 7.62 15.87 -2.59
N PHE A 108 6.72 14.94 -2.27
CA PHE A 108 5.41 15.19 -1.69
C PHE A 108 5.28 14.48 -0.34
N PRO A 109 4.36 14.91 0.54
CA PRO A 109 4.06 14.19 1.77
C PRO A 109 3.51 12.79 1.49
N ILE A 110 3.73 11.86 2.42
CA ILE A 110 3.15 10.51 2.41
C ILE A 110 2.33 10.27 3.67
N GLY A 111 1.36 9.36 3.59
CA GLY A 111 0.56 8.92 4.72
C GLY A 111 0.89 7.48 5.07
N ASN A 112 0.78 7.13 6.35
CA ASN A 112 0.92 5.74 6.82
C ASN A 112 -0.41 5.24 7.43
N PHE A 113 -1.54 5.76 6.96
CA PHE A 113 -2.85 5.44 7.54
C PHE A 113 -3.17 3.95 7.48
N GLU A 114 -2.99 3.31 6.32
CA GLU A 114 -3.24 1.88 6.13
C GLU A 114 -2.39 1.03 7.09
N TRP A 115 -1.08 1.32 7.18
CA TRP A 115 -0.20 0.70 8.18
C TRP A 115 -0.75 0.87 9.60
N SER A 116 -1.11 2.11 9.95
CA SER A 116 -1.48 2.47 11.31
C SER A 116 -2.73 1.73 11.76
N VAL A 117 -3.70 1.56 10.86
CA VAL A 117 -4.94 0.81 11.11
C VAL A 117 -4.67 -0.69 11.09
N THR A 118 -4.07 -1.21 10.01
CA THR A 118 -3.83 -2.65 9.85
C THR A 118 -2.98 -3.22 10.98
N CYS A 119 -1.86 -2.58 11.31
CA CYS A 119 -0.94 -3.05 12.34
C CYS A 119 -1.41 -2.76 13.79
N SER A 120 -2.58 -2.15 13.97
CA SER A 120 -3.29 -2.12 15.25
C SER A 120 -4.07 -3.41 15.52
N LEU A 121 -4.31 -4.23 14.48
CA LEU A 121 -5.02 -5.50 14.62
C LEU A 121 -4.08 -6.60 15.11
N HIS A 122 -4.57 -7.38 16.06
CA HIS A 122 -3.82 -8.47 16.71
C HIS A 122 -4.00 -9.84 16.05
N SER A 123 -4.87 -9.96 15.04
CA SER A 123 -5.09 -11.20 14.31
C SER A 123 -4.67 -11.07 12.85
N LEU A 124 -4.03 -12.12 12.31
CA LEU A 124 -3.64 -12.15 10.91
C LEU A 124 -4.87 -12.09 9.99
N ALA A 125 -5.98 -12.74 10.37
CA ALA A 125 -7.24 -12.65 9.64
C ALA A 125 -7.74 -11.20 9.58
N GLY A 126 -7.69 -10.46 10.69
CA GLY A 126 -8.04 -9.04 10.72
C GLY A 126 -7.15 -8.21 9.80
N ARG A 127 -5.84 -8.46 9.80
CA ARG A 127 -4.89 -7.74 8.93
C ARG A 127 -5.14 -8.01 7.45
N LEU A 128 -5.38 -9.27 7.05
CA LEU A 128 -5.72 -9.61 5.67
C LEU A 128 -7.08 -9.01 5.23
N ALA A 129 -8.04 -8.94 6.16
CA ALA A 129 -9.34 -8.34 5.88
C ALA A 129 -9.23 -6.82 5.64
N VAL A 130 -8.42 -6.13 6.44
CA VAL A 130 -8.24 -4.68 6.30
C VAL A 130 -7.30 -4.34 5.16
N GLN A 131 -6.09 -4.91 5.13
CA GLN A 131 -5.12 -4.58 4.08
C GLN A 131 -5.59 -5.05 2.70
N ASN A 132 -5.65 -6.37 2.50
CA ASN A 132 -5.88 -6.89 1.17
C ASN A 132 -7.35 -6.76 0.76
N ARG A 133 -8.28 -7.13 1.63
CA ARG A 133 -9.70 -7.17 1.24
C ARG A 133 -10.39 -5.81 1.29
N THR A 134 -9.88 -4.84 2.04
CA THR A 134 -10.50 -3.50 2.14
C THR A 134 -9.68 -2.46 1.40
N PHE A 135 -8.41 -2.28 1.74
CA PHE A 135 -7.57 -1.28 1.07
C PHE A 135 -7.21 -1.69 -0.36
N GLU A 136 -6.47 -2.77 -0.59
CA GLU A 136 -6.07 -3.16 -1.96
C GLU A 136 -7.29 -3.39 -2.87
N ALA A 137 -8.26 -4.19 -2.43
CA ALA A 137 -9.45 -4.45 -3.24
C ALA A 137 -10.30 -3.20 -3.50
N GLY A 138 -10.40 -2.27 -2.55
CA GLY A 138 -11.11 -1.01 -2.73
C GLY A 138 -10.35 -0.04 -3.63
N GLN A 139 -9.01 -0.07 -3.55
CA GLN A 139 -8.14 0.69 -4.41
C GLN A 139 -8.20 0.20 -5.85
N MET A 140 -8.43 -1.10 -6.12
CA MET A 140 -8.57 -1.60 -7.49
C MET A 140 -9.66 -0.87 -8.30
N ASP A 141 -10.79 -0.54 -7.69
CA ASP A 141 -11.89 0.18 -8.37
C ASP A 141 -11.50 1.63 -8.72
N LEU A 142 -10.70 2.27 -7.86
CA LEU A 142 -10.21 3.64 -8.04
C LEU A 142 -9.00 3.69 -8.99
N LEU A 143 -7.99 2.86 -8.73
CA LEU A 143 -6.74 2.73 -9.47
C LEU A 143 -6.98 2.13 -10.87
N GLY A 144 -8.01 1.30 -11.06
CA GLY A 144 -8.38 0.78 -12.38
C GLY A 144 -8.74 1.86 -13.40
N SER A 145 -9.08 3.08 -12.94
CA SER A 145 -9.27 4.23 -13.82
C SER A 145 -7.97 4.96 -14.17
N LEU A 146 -6.90 4.83 -13.37
CA LEU A 146 -5.67 5.60 -13.53
C LEU A 146 -4.97 5.35 -14.88
N PRO A 147 -4.77 4.11 -15.37
CA PRO A 147 -4.13 3.87 -16.65
C PRO A 147 -4.80 4.63 -17.81
N ARG A 148 -6.14 4.77 -17.77
CA ARG A 148 -6.88 5.52 -18.79
C ARG A 148 -6.50 7.00 -18.80
N HIS A 149 -6.42 7.65 -17.64
CA HIS A 149 -6.02 9.07 -17.56
C HIS A 149 -4.60 9.31 -18.08
N TRP A 150 -3.66 8.38 -17.86
CA TRP A 150 -2.31 8.47 -18.41
C TRP A 150 -2.28 8.27 -19.92
N ARG A 151 -3.07 7.31 -20.42
CA ARG A 151 -3.22 7.08 -21.87
C ARG A 151 -3.85 8.26 -22.60
N GLU A 152 -4.82 8.94 -21.97
CA GLU A 152 -5.49 10.13 -22.52
C GLU A 152 -4.52 11.31 -22.75
N ILE A 153 -3.45 11.40 -21.97
CA ILE A 153 -2.39 12.41 -22.17
C ILE A 153 -1.22 11.89 -23.03
N GLY A 154 -1.34 10.70 -23.61
CA GLY A 154 -0.33 10.08 -24.48
C GLY A 154 0.81 9.38 -23.73
N ASP A 155 0.67 9.13 -22.42
CA ASP A 155 1.68 8.43 -21.62
C ASP A 155 1.35 6.94 -21.46
N GLU A 156 1.65 6.17 -22.51
CA GLU A 156 1.41 4.72 -22.52
C GLU A 156 2.36 3.96 -21.58
N ASP A 157 3.59 4.45 -21.37
CA ASP A 157 4.56 3.79 -20.49
C ASP A 157 4.07 3.77 -19.04
N THR A 158 3.55 4.90 -18.55
CA THR A 158 2.95 4.94 -17.20
C THR A 158 1.69 4.09 -17.14
N ALA A 159 0.84 4.14 -18.17
CA ALA A 159 -0.39 3.35 -18.20
C ALA A 159 -0.11 1.84 -18.12
N ALA A 160 0.80 1.32 -18.94
CA ALA A 160 1.19 -0.09 -18.98
C ALA A 160 1.83 -0.55 -17.66
N MET A 161 2.66 0.30 -17.03
CA MET A 161 3.26 0.01 -15.73
C MET A 161 2.21 -0.10 -14.62
N LEU A 162 1.22 0.81 -14.59
CA LEU A 162 0.12 0.75 -13.63
C LEU A 162 -0.81 -0.45 -13.87
N GLU A 163 -1.02 -0.85 -15.13
CA GLU A 163 -1.78 -2.07 -15.46
C GLU A 163 -1.04 -3.34 -14.99
N ALA A 164 0.29 -3.36 -15.10
CA ALA A 164 1.09 -4.47 -14.58
C ALA A 164 0.98 -4.60 -13.06
N ILE A 165 1.08 -3.48 -12.32
CA ILE A 165 0.87 -3.43 -10.87
C ILE A 165 -0.53 -3.96 -10.53
N LEU A 166 -1.58 -3.46 -11.18
CA LEU A 166 -2.96 -3.88 -10.93
C LEU A 166 -3.18 -5.39 -11.11
N ASN A 167 -2.49 -6.01 -12.08
CA ASN A 167 -2.57 -7.46 -12.29
C ASN A 167 -1.95 -8.28 -11.14
N ASP A 168 -0.89 -7.74 -10.52
CA ASP A 168 -0.26 -8.32 -9.33
C ASP A 168 -1.19 -8.17 -8.11
N GLU A 169 -1.84 -7.00 -7.94
CA GLU A 169 -2.81 -6.73 -6.85
C GLU A 169 -3.99 -7.72 -6.83
N VAL A 170 -4.47 -8.15 -8.01
CA VAL A 170 -5.52 -9.18 -8.13
C VAL A 170 -5.08 -10.49 -7.46
N GLN A 171 -3.78 -10.82 -7.48
CA GLN A 171 -3.25 -12.02 -6.82
C GLN A 171 -3.31 -11.86 -5.30
N HIS A 172 -2.95 -10.68 -4.79
CA HIS A 172 -2.89 -10.39 -3.36
C HIS A 172 -4.28 -10.50 -2.72
N VAL A 173 -5.25 -9.83 -3.32
CA VAL A 173 -6.66 -9.91 -2.92
C VAL A 173 -7.20 -11.34 -2.99
N ARG A 174 -6.81 -12.10 -4.02
CA ARG A 174 -7.27 -13.48 -4.18
C ARG A 174 -6.75 -14.41 -3.09
N PHE A 175 -5.46 -14.38 -2.76
CA PHE A 175 -4.94 -15.26 -1.72
C PHE A 175 -5.54 -14.87 -0.36
N ALA A 176 -5.68 -13.57 -0.08
CA ALA A 176 -6.28 -13.10 1.17
C ALA A 176 -7.72 -13.60 1.32
N ASN A 177 -8.54 -13.49 0.26
CA ASN A 177 -9.90 -14.02 0.26
C ASN A 177 -9.99 -15.53 0.51
N ARG A 178 -9.03 -16.30 -0.01
CA ARG A 178 -8.96 -17.75 0.22
C ARG A 178 -8.67 -18.04 1.70
N TRP A 179 -7.72 -17.34 2.29
CA TRP A 179 -7.33 -17.53 3.69
C TRP A 179 -8.37 -17.01 4.68
N LEU A 180 -9.03 -15.89 4.39
CA LEU A 180 -10.14 -15.40 5.21
C LEU A 180 -11.27 -16.43 5.31
N LYS A 181 -11.62 -17.08 4.19
CA LYS A 181 -12.61 -18.18 4.20
C LYS A 181 -12.14 -19.39 5.01
N GLU A 182 -10.84 -19.67 5.02
CA GLU A 182 -10.26 -20.74 5.82
C GLU A 182 -10.36 -20.41 7.32
N PHE A 183 -9.95 -19.21 7.72
CA PHE A 183 -10.04 -18.75 9.11
C PHE A 183 -11.48 -18.79 9.63
N VAL A 184 -12.44 -18.30 8.85
CA VAL A 184 -13.87 -18.35 9.22
C VAL A 184 -14.39 -19.79 9.31
N ARG A 185 -13.89 -20.73 8.50
CA ARG A 185 -14.33 -22.13 8.63
C ARG A 185 -13.82 -22.77 9.93
N GLN A 186 -12.64 -22.38 10.38
CA GLN A 186 -12.02 -22.90 11.61
C GLN A 186 -12.62 -22.25 12.86
N ASP A 187 -13.02 -20.99 12.78
CA ASP A 187 -13.62 -20.19 13.85
C ASP A 187 -14.76 -19.31 13.29
N PRO A 188 -15.99 -19.85 13.17
CA PRO A 188 -17.12 -19.23 12.44
C PRO A 188 -17.87 -18.12 13.19
#